data_AF-A0A194XPR5-F1
#
_entry.id   AF-A0A194XPR5-F1
#
_cell.length_a   1.000
_cell.length_b   1.000
_cell.length_c   1.000
_cell.angle_alpha   90.00
_cell.angle_beta   90.00
_cell.angle_gamma   90.00
#
_symmetry.space_group_name_H-M   'P 1'
#
loop_
_entity.id
_entity.type
_entity.pdbx_description
1 polymer ?
#
loop_
_entity_poly.entity_id
_entity_poly.type
_entity_poly.pdbx_seq_one_letter_code
_entity_poly.pdbx_strand_id
1 'polypeptide(L)'
;MTNKGYYKGTGTGSTGSHTKHGGYVIDWAKVRTYVVPKDLADFKLTPFVTRKMKPVKGRFENDPKGAFSGEAYLGKWKVENGED
;
A
#
# COMPACT_ATOMS: atom_id res chain seq x y z
N MET A 1 -21.14 -2.00 -36.28
CA MET A 1 -19.88 -1.42 -36.77
C MET A 1 -19.67 -0.10 -36.04
N THR A 2 -18.49 0.13 -35.47
CA THR A 2 -18.20 1.38 -34.75
C THR A 2 -17.54 2.38 -35.70
N ASN A 3 -18.03 3.61 -35.70
CA ASN A 3 -17.57 4.73 -36.55
C ASN A 3 -16.36 5.47 -35.93
N LYS A 4 -15.80 6.44 -36.68
CA LYS A 4 -14.61 7.27 -36.38
C LYS A 4 -14.72 8.22 -35.16
N GLY A 5 -15.70 8.07 -34.27
CA GLY A 5 -15.95 9.01 -33.16
C GLY A 5 -16.24 8.37 -31.81
N TYR A 6 -16.36 7.05 -31.75
CA TYR A 6 -16.59 6.35 -30.48
C TYR A 6 -15.26 6.02 -29.82
N TYR A 7 -15.04 6.57 -28.64
CA TYR A 7 -13.93 6.20 -27.76
C TYR A 7 -14.47 5.67 -26.43
N LYS A 8 -13.89 4.56 -25.96
CA LYS A 8 -14.21 3.94 -24.67
C LYS A 8 -12.92 3.75 -23.86
N GLY A 9 -12.87 4.33 -22.66
CA GLY A 9 -11.72 4.18 -21.76
C GLY A 9 -11.62 2.79 -21.13
N THR A 10 -10.45 2.49 -20.56
CA THR A 10 -10.10 1.20 -19.94
C THR A 10 -9.87 1.29 -18.41
N GLY A 11 -10.23 2.40 -17.78
CA GLY A 11 -10.06 2.59 -16.33
C GLY A 11 -8.64 2.95 -15.90
N THR A 12 -7.79 3.42 -16.82
CA THR A 12 -6.40 3.84 -16.53
C THR A 12 -6.31 5.10 -15.66
N GLY A 13 -7.40 5.84 -15.46
CA GLY A 13 -7.39 7.14 -14.77
C GLY A 13 -6.75 8.25 -15.59
N SER A 14 -7.04 9.51 -15.22
CA SER A 14 -6.45 10.68 -15.90
C SER A 14 -5.04 10.97 -15.39
N THR A 15 -4.10 11.24 -16.30
CA THR A 15 -2.72 11.61 -15.99
C THR A 15 -2.42 13.08 -16.28
N GLY A 16 -3.45 13.86 -16.64
CA GLY A 16 -3.29 15.22 -17.15
C GLY A 16 -4.59 15.77 -17.73
N SER A 17 -4.46 16.63 -18.73
CA SER A 17 -5.59 17.31 -19.37
C SER A 17 -5.37 17.50 -20.87
N HIS A 18 -6.45 17.41 -21.66
CA HIS A 18 -6.42 17.80 -23.07
C HIS A 18 -6.25 19.32 -23.22
N THR A 19 -5.57 19.71 -24.29
CA THR A 19 -5.42 21.12 -24.68
C THR A 19 -6.52 21.55 -25.64
N LYS A 20 -6.70 22.86 -25.82
CA LYS A 20 -7.64 23.45 -26.79
C LYS A 20 -7.45 22.93 -28.23
N HIS A 21 -6.23 22.54 -28.59
CA HIS A 21 -5.85 22.12 -29.94
C HIS A 21 -5.70 20.59 -30.08
N GLY A 22 -6.28 19.80 -29.16
CA GLY A 22 -6.32 18.34 -29.25
C GLY A 22 -5.08 17.61 -28.72
N GLY A 23 -4.02 18.33 -28.31
CA GLY A 23 -2.90 17.75 -27.58
C GLY A 23 -3.26 17.36 -26.13
N TYR A 24 -2.30 16.81 -25.39
CA TYR A 24 -2.45 16.42 -23.99
C TYR A 24 -1.25 16.88 -23.17
N VAL A 25 -1.48 17.48 -22.00
CA VAL A 25 -0.44 17.93 -21.06
C VAL A 25 -0.48 17.05 -19.82
N ILE A 26 0.68 16.46 -19.48
CA ILE A 26 0.83 15.58 -18.32
C ILE A 26 0.93 16.41 -17.04
N ASP A 27 0.18 15.98 -16.02
CA ASP A 27 0.28 16.47 -14.65
C ASP A 27 1.01 15.42 -13.81
N TRP A 28 2.29 15.68 -13.53
CA TRP A 28 3.14 14.72 -12.83
C TRP A 28 2.66 14.38 -11.41
N ALA A 29 1.86 15.24 -10.77
CA ALA A 29 1.26 14.95 -9.46
C ALA A 29 0.19 13.85 -9.54
N LYS A 30 -0.37 13.59 -10.73
CA LYS A 30 -1.37 12.52 -10.98
C LYS A 30 -0.72 11.23 -11.50
N VAL A 31 0.55 11.27 -11.86
CA VAL A 31 1.27 10.10 -12.35
C VAL A 31 1.64 9.22 -11.15
N ARG A 32 1.07 8.00 -11.12
CA ARG A 32 1.38 7.02 -10.07
C ARG A 32 2.79 6.48 -10.26
N THR A 33 3.52 6.35 -9.16
CA THR A 33 4.82 5.68 -9.09
C THR A 33 4.73 4.46 -8.18
N TYR A 34 5.67 3.52 -8.33
CA TYR A 34 5.81 2.38 -7.44
C TYR A 34 7.14 2.52 -6.71
N VAL A 35 7.09 2.85 -5.42
CA VAL A 35 8.28 3.07 -4.60
C VAL A 35 8.86 1.72 -4.18
N VAL A 36 10.05 1.41 -4.68
CA VAL A 36 10.81 0.23 -4.25
C VAL A 36 11.60 0.58 -2.99
N PRO A 37 11.45 -0.16 -1.87
CA PRO A 37 12.25 0.06 -0.67
C PRO A 37 13.75 -0.06 -0.93
N LYS A 38 14.54 0.71 -0.20
CA LYS A 38 16.00 0.61 -0.24
C LYS A 38 16.46 -0.78 0.25
N ASP A 39 17.55 -1.29 -0.32
CA ASP A 39 18.23 -2.52 0.10
C ASP A 39 17.35 -3.79 0.02
N LEU A 40 16.27 -3.78 -0.78
CA LEU A 40 15.35 -4.91 -0.95
C LEU A 40 16.06 -6.16 -1.49
N ALA A 41 17.10 -6.00 -2.31
CA ALA A 41 17.87 -7.11 -2.87
C ALA A 41 18.64 -7.90 -1.78
N ASP A 42 19.05 -7.24 -0.72
CA ASP A 42 19.80 -7.83 0.40
C ASP A 42 18.89 -8.22 1.58
N PHE A 43 17.57 -8.03 1.43
CA PHE A 43 16.61 -8.28 2.49
C PHE A 43 16.41 -9.78 2.73
N LYS A 44 16.53 -10.20 3.99
CA LYS A 44 16.55 -11.62 4.36
C LYS A 44 15.17 -12.29 4.38
N LEU A 45 14.09 -11.52 4.49
CA LEU A 45 12.75 -12.10 4.54
C LEU A 45 12.32 -12.53 3.13
N THR A 46 11.86 -13.77 3.02
CA THR A 46 11.42 -14.36 1.75
C THR A 46 9.90 -14.55 1.76
N PRO A 47 9.24 -14.76 0.61
CA PRO A 47 7.81 -15.05 0.56
C PRO A 47 7.43 -16.41 1.19
N PHE A 48 8.39 -17.20 1.65
CA PHE A 48 8.16 -18.52 2.26
C PHE A 48 8.73 -18.61 3.67
N VAL A 49 8.07 -19.43 4.49
CA VAL A 49 8.51 -19.78 5.85
C VAL A 49 8.74 -21.29 5.91
N THR A 50 9.67 -21.74 6.75
CA THR A 50 9.92 -23.16 6.98
C THR A 50 8.68 -23.88 7.54
N ARG A 51 8.37 -25.06 7.00
CA ARG A 51 7.28 -25.92 7.52
C ARG A 51 7.53 -26.48 8.92
N LYS A 52 8.78 -26.39 9.41
CA LYS A 52 9.12 -26.78 10.79
C LYS A 52 8.51 -25.82 11.82
N MET A 53 8.21 -24.59 11.44
CA MET A 53 7.55 -23.61 12.29
C MET A 53 6.03 -23.83 12.24
N LYS A 54 5.40 -24.03 13.40
CA LYS A 54 3.94 -24.12 13.50
C LYS A 54 3.33 -22.71 13.40
N PRO A 55 2.26 -22.51 12.62
CA PRO A 55 1.54 -21.24 12.61
C PRO A 55 0.99 -20.91 14.00
N VAL A 56 1.22 -19.69 14.46
CA VAL A 56 0.67 -19.18 15.72
C VAL A 56 -0.44 -18.16 15.44
N LYS A 57 -1.44 -18.11 16.31
CA LYS A 57 -2.50 -17.09 16.29
C LYS A 57 -2.21 -16.06 17.39
N GLY A 58 -2.40 -14.78 17.07
CA GLY A 58 -2.38 -13.72 18.09
C GLY A 58 -3.44 -14.00 19.14
N ARG A 59 -3.07 -13.86 20.42
CA ARG A 59 -3.98 -13.98 21.56
C ARG A 59 -4.16 -12.62 22.19
N PHE A 60 -5.41 -12.21 22.36
CA PHE A 60 -5.79 -10.95 22.97
C PHE A 60 -6.83 -11.24 24.05
N GLU A 61 -6.34 -11.78 25.16
CA GLU A 61 -7.21 -12.26 26.23
C GLU A 61 -7.94 -11.07 26.87
N ASN A 62 -9.27 -11.20 26.99
CA ASN A 62 -10.14 -10.21 27.61
C ASN A 62 -10.13 -8.82 26.95
N ASP A 63 -9.56 -8.68 25.75
CA ASP A 63 -9.58 -7.44 24.98
C ASP A 63 -10.50 -7.60 23.76
N PRO A 64 -11.73 -7.05 23.80
CA PRO A 64 -12.66 -7.12 22.68
C PRO A 64 -12.16 -6.35 21.45
N LYS A 65 -11.22 -5.41 21.61
CA LYS A 65 -10.59 -4.67 20.50
C LYS A 65 -9.40 -5.42 19.92
N GLY A 66 -8.85 -6.38 20.67
CA GLY A 66 -7.81 -7.30 20.22
C GLY A 66 -6.59 -6.59 19.61
N ALA A 67 -6.20 -6.98 18.39
CA ALA A 67 -5.09 -6.38 17.66
C ALA A 67 -5.23 -4.87 17.39
N PHE A 68 -6.44 -4.31 17.50
CA PHE A 68 -6.74 -2.91 17.26
C PHE A 68 -6.87 -2.09 18.56
N SER A 69 -6.48 -2.66 19.71
CA SER A 69 -6.53 -1.98 21.00
C SER A 69 -5.48 -0.88 21.12
N GLY A 70 -5.92 0.38 21.17
CA GLY A 70 -5.05 1.54 21.34
C GLY A 70 -4.34 1.57 22.70
N GLU A 71 -4.98 1.05 23.75
CA GLU A 71 -4.38 0.94 25.09
C GLU A 71 -3.23 -0.06 25.08
N ALA A 72 -3.41 -1.22 24.46
CA ALA A 72 -2.35 -2.22 24.29
C ALA A 72 -1.18 -1.67 23.46
N TYR A 73 -1.48 -0.93 22.39
CA TYR A 73 -0.46 -0.24 21.59
C TYR A 73 0.33 0.78 22.42
N LEU A 74 -0.36 1.66 23.16
CA LEU A 74 0.27 2.70 23.97
C LEU A 74 1.12 2.10 25.09
N GLY A 75 0.64 1.04 25.74
CA GLY A 75 1.41 0.30 26.74
C GLY A 75 2.68 -0.29 26.17
N LYS A 76 2.59 -0.96 25.01
CA LYS A 76 3.75 -1.52 24.30
C LYS A 76 4.76 -0.44 23.90
N TRP A 77 4.30 0.67 23.33
CA TRP A 77 5.16 1.77 22.92
C TRP A 77 5.95 2.36 24.11
N LYS A 78 5.29 2.59 25.26
CA LYS A 78 5.97 3.10 26.47
C LYS A 78 7.10 2.20 26.97
N VAL A 79 6.94 0.87 26.82
CA VAL A 79 7.94 -0.11 27.25
C VAL A 79 9.10 -0.20 26.26
N GLU A 80 8.81 -0.18 24.95
CA GLU A 80 9.81 -0.41 23.90
C GLU A 80 10.56 0.85 23.47
N ASN A 81 9.88 2.01 23.45
CA ASN A 81 10.38 3.25 22.86
C ASN A 81 9.97 4.50 23.68
N GLY A 82 9.78 4.38 24.99
CA GLY A 82 9.23 5.46 25.83
C GLY A 82 10.15 6.68 26.04
N GLU A 83 11.37 6.65 25.53
CA GLU A 83 12.27 7.80 25.45
C GLU A 83 12.26 8.35 24.02
N ASP A 84 11.32 9.24 23.73
CA ASP A 84 11.35 10.21 22.63
C ASP A 84 10.91 11.58 23.15
#